data_AF-A0AA36H9B7-F1
#
_entry.id   AF-A0AA36H9B7-F1
#
_cell.length_a   1.000
_cell.length_b   1.000
_cell.length_c   1.000
_cell.angle_alpha   90.00
_cell.angle_beta   90.00
_cell.angle_gamma   90.00
#
_symmetry.space_group_name_H-M   'P 1'
#
loop_
_entity.id
_entity.type
_entity.pdbx_description
1 polymer ?
#
loop_
_entity_poly.entity_id
_entity_poly.type
_entity_poly.pdbx_seq_one_letter_code
_entity_poly.pdbx_strand_id
1 'polypeptide(L)'
;MYDTKIATIGWHVLDPRGYFAKGLDNMRLFGKGPVKDFTLYNNPDTRIAGQPGVNGVGSARGLALLHQLTMDGTLLSKEMIQKISEPLFPNEFDHSIGEILSKGYGFMYTRSPTGSWQIGHMGVGGQIVRFDPENDIVLCYLTNAFKAGSSEHVFTYNRLQKKVYDIIRNKKMTE
;
A
#
# COMPACT_ATOMS: atom_id res chain seq x y z
N MET A 1 20.58 6.49 2.77
CA MET A 1 20.13 7.71 3.47
C MET A 1 18.88 7.31 4.26
N TYR A 2 18.85 7.54 5.57
CA TYR A 2 17.68 7.25 6.39
C TYR A 2 16.59 8.28 6.08
N ASP A 3 15.37 7.82 5.87
CA ASP A 3 14.24 8.70 5.58
C ASP A 3 13.74 9.37 6.86
N THR A 4 14.02 10.66 7.01
CA THR A 4 13.66 11.43 8.21
C THR A 4 12.15 11.66 8.33
N LYS A 5 11.38 11.53 7.24
CA LYS A 5 9.92 11.66 7.26
C LYS A 5 9.26 10.55 8.06
N ILE A 6 9.90 9.37 8.19
CA ILE A 6 9.39 8.26 9.01
C ILE A 6 9.19 8.69 10.46
N ALA A 7 10.06 9.54 11.01
CA ALA A 7 9.91 10.02 12.38
C ALA A 7 8.66 10.92 12.53
N THR A 8 8.44 11.82 11.57
CA THR A 8 7.26 12.69 11.53
C THR A 8 5.96 11.90 11.37
N ILE A 9 5.94 10.94 10.44
CA ILE A 9 4.79 10.04 10.24
C ILE A 9 4.55 9.23 11.51
N GLY A 10 5.61 8.68 12.11
CA GLY A 10 5.52 7.97 13.38
C GLY A 10 4.91 8.82 14.50
N TRP A 11 5.28 10.09 14.60
CA TRP A 11 4.71 11.02 15.57
C TRP A 11 3.21 11.24 15.38
N HIS A 12 2.74 11.41 14.14
CA HIS A 12 1.32 11.57 13.85
C HIS A 12 0.51 10.29 14.08
N VAL A 13 0.99 9.15 13.57
CA VAL A 13 0.32 7.85 13.65
C VAL A 13 0.24 7.36 15.10
N LEU A 14 1.23 7.68 15.93
CA LEU A 14 1.29 7.30 17.33
C LEU A 14 0.69 8.35 18.28
N ASP A 15 0.20 9.51 17.79
CA ASP A 15 -0.50 10.47 18.66
C ASP A 15 -1.80 9.81 19.16
N PRO A 16 -1.94 9.58 20.48
CA PRO A 16 -3.14 8.94 21.05
C PRO A 16 -4.42 9.76 20.83
N ARG A 17 -4.31 11.04 20.47
CA ARG A 17 -5.43 11.93 20.14
C ARG A 17 -5.70 11.99 18.63
N GLY A 18 -4.80 11.44 17.82
CA GLY A 18 -4.88 11.44 16.36
C GLY A 18 -6.02 10.58 15.81
N TYR A 19 -6.38 10.83 14.55
CA TYR A 19 -7.46 10.07 13.88
C TYR A 19 -7.11 8.59 13.72
N PHE A 20 -5.83 8.25 13.49
CA PHE A 20 -5.39 6.86 13.38
C PHE A 20 -5.60 6.08 14.67
N ALA A 21 -5.23 6.66 15.82
CA ALA A 21 -5.46 6.05 17.14
C ALA A 21 -6.95 5.78 17.38
N LYS A 22 -7.83 6.74 17.06
CA LYS A 22 -9.29 6.57 17.13
C LYS A 22 -9.80 5.45 16.21
N GLY A 23 -9.22 5.32 15.02
CA GLY A 23 -9.54 4.22 14.08
C GLY A 23 -9.17 2.85 14.63
N LEU A 24 -8.05 2.76 15.37
CA LEU A 24 -7.61 1.53 16.02
C LEU A 24 -8.40 1.17 17.28
N ASP A 25 -9.03 2.13 17.96
CA ASP A 25 -9.80 1.88 19.18
C ASP A 25 -10.92 0.84 18.97
N ASN A 26 -11.55 0.84 17.79
CA ASN A 26 -12.58 -0.16 17.44
C ASN A 26 -12.03 -1.58 17.26
N MET A 27 -10.75 -1.72 16.92
CA MET A 27 -10.11 -3.03 16.80
C MET A 27 -9.77 -3.67 18.15
N ARG A 28 -9.91 -2.93 19.25
CA ARG A 28 -9.72 -3.48 20.60
C ARG A 28 -10.74 -4.55 21.00
N LEU A 29 -11.83 -4.67 20.23
CA LEU A 29 -12.82 -5.73 20.39
C LEU A 29 -12.34 -7.08 19.86
N PHE A 30 -11.26 -7.11 19.05
CA PHE A 30 -10.68 -8.34 18.51
C PHE A 30 -9.44 -8.75 19.32
N GLY A 31 -9.60 -9.73 20.21
CA GLY A 31 -8.53 -10.31 21.03
C GLY A 31 -8.88 -10.36 22.52
N LYS A 32 -8.22 -11.23 23.28
CA LYS A 32 -8.28 -11.24 24.75
C LYS A 32 -7.09 -10.44 25.29
N GLY A 33 -7.36 -9.37 26.03
CA GLY A 33 -6.35 -8.50 26.63
C GLY A 33 -6.38 -7.06 26.09
N PRO A 34 -5.61 -6.13 26.66
CA PRO A 34 -5.49 -4.79 26.12
C PRO A 34 -4.78 -4.88 24.77
N VAL A 35 -5.55 -4.86 23.67
CA VAL A 35 -5.05 -4.82 22.30
C VAL A 35 -4.06 -3.66 22.19
N LYS A 36 -2.77 -3.98 22.18
CA LYS A 36 -1.67 -3.01 22.19
C LYS A 36 -0.59 -3.30 21.14
N ASP A 37 -0.66 -4.41 20.40
CA ASP A 37 0.31 -4.71 19.37
C ASP A 37 -0.31 -5.39 18.13
N PHE A 38 0.43 -5.39 17.02
CA PHE A 38 0.02 -5.97 15.74
C PHE A 38 -0.07 -7.51 15.77
N THR A 39 0.15 -8.17 16.92
CA THR A 39 0.05 -9.63 17.02
C THR A 39 -1.39 -10.13 16.97
N LEU A 40 -2.38 -9.24 17.12
CA LEU A 40 -3.80 -9.57 16.94
C LEU A 40 -4.09 -10.22 15.57
N TYR A 41 -3.33 -9.88 14.53
CA TYR A 41 -3.47 -10.49 13.21
C TYR A 41 -2.95 -11.93 13.13
N ASN A 42 -2.31 -12.44 14.18
CA ASN A 42 -1.97 -13.85 14.35
C ASN A 42 -3.11 -14.67 14.95
N ASN A 43 -4.13 -14.04 15.53
CA ASN A 43 -5.28 -14.73 16.08
C ASN A 43 -6.19 -15.24 14.95
N PRO A 44 -6.51 -16.55 14.90
CA PRO A 44 -7.44 -17.10 13.90
C PRO A 44 -8.83 -16.45 13.93
N ASP A 45 -9.34 -16.09 15.11
CA ASP A 45 -10.66 -15.44 15.24
C ASP A 45 -10.68 -14.09 14.52
N THR A 46 -9.59 -13.33 14.65
CA THR A 46 -9.43 -12.06 13.95
C THR A 46 -9.30 -12.24 12.44
N ARG A 47 -8.64 -13.31 11.98
CA ARG A 47 -8.51 -13.61 10.54
C ARG A 47 -9.86 -13.98 9.92
N ILE A 48 -10.67 -14.76 10.64
CA ILE A 48 -11.99 -15.22 10.16
C ILE A 48 -12.98 -14.06 10.05
N ALA A 49 -12.88 -13.04 10.92
CA ALA A 49 -13.76 -11.87 10.86
C ALA A 49 -13.72 -11.11 9.52
N GLY A 50 -12.65 -11.26 8.73
CA GLY A 50 -12.60 -10.77 7.35
C GLY A 50 -12.82 -9.26 7.15
N GLN A 51 -12.38 -8.40 8.08
CA GLN A 51 -12.40 -6.94 7.95
C GLN A 51 -11.57 -6.43 6.75
N PRO A 52 -12.22 -6.01 5.63
CA PRO A 52 -11.54 -5.77 4.37
C PRO A 52 -10.47 -4.67 4.40
N GLY A 53 -10.55 -3.75 5.37
CA GLY A 53 -9.60 -2.65 5.50
C GLY A 53 -8.24 -3.03 6.10
N VAL A 54 -8.11 -4.17 6.81
CA VAL A 54 -6.92 -4.42 7.64
C VAL A 54 -6.48 -5.88 7.82
N ASN A 55 -7.34 -6.88 7.70
CA ASN A 55 -7.01 -8.26 8.10
C ASN A 55 -6.96 -9.27 6.94
N GLY A 56 -6.88 -8.79 5.69
CA GLY A 56 -6.78 -9.65 4.52
C GLY A 56 -5.52 -10.53 4.57
N VAL A 57 -5.69 -11.84 4.35
CA VAL A 57 -4.60 -12.82 4.30
C VAL A 57 -4.45 -13.33 2.87
N GLY A 58 -3.24 -13.25 2.32
CA GLY A 58 -2.96 -13.67 0.95
C GLY A 58 -1.48 -13.84 0.66
N SER A 59 -1.18 -14.28 -0.56
CA SER A 59 0.20 -14.39 -1.07
C SER A 59 0.50 -13.25 -2.04
N ALA A 60 1.78 -12.88 -2.15
CA ALA A 60 2.21 -11.85 -3.10
C ALA A 60 1.84 -12.22 -4.54
N ARG A 61 1.96 -13.50 -4.88
CA ARG A 61 1.55 -14.04 -6.19
C ARG A 61 0.05 -13.87 -6.45
N GLY A 62 -0.79 -14.23 -5.49
CA GLY A 62 -2.25 -14.12 -5.63
C GLY A 62 -2.70 -12.66 -5.75
N LEU A 63 -2.12 -11.78 -4.94
CA LEU A 63 -2.45 -10.37 -4.97
C LEU A 63 -1.94 -9.69 -6.26
N ALA A 64 -0.74 -10.04 -6.73
CA ALA A 64 -0.24 -9.58 -8.04
C ALA A 64 -1.13 -10.05 -9.19
N LEU A 65 -1.56 -11.32 -9.18
CA LEU A 65 -2.48 -11.84 -10.20
C LEU A 65 -3.80 -11.07 -10.22
N LEU A 66 -4.39 -10.81 -9.04
CA LEU A 66 -5.62 -10.01 -8.95
C LEU A 66 -5.45 -8.63 -9.61
N HIS A 67 -4.34 -7.95 -9.34
CA HIS A 67 -4.08 -6.63 -9.92
C HIS A 67 -3.76 -6.70 -11.42
N GLN A 68 -3.14 -7.79 -11.89
CA GLN A 68 -2.93 -8.01 -13.33
C GLN A 68 -4.26 -8.17 -14.07
N LEU A 69 -5.16 -9.00 -13.54
CA LEU A 69 -6.50 -9.20 -14.10
C LEU A 69 -7.38 -7.94 -14.02
N THR A 70 -7.12 -7.08 -13.04
CA THR A 70 -7.71 -5.73 -13.00
C THR A 70 -7.13 -4.84 -14.09
N MET A 71 -5.81 -4.84 -14.27
CA MET A 71 -5.11 -3.97 -15.22
C MET A 71 -5.34 -4.34 -16.69
N ASP A 72 -5.51 -5.63 -17.00
CA ASP A 72 -5.68 -6.12 -18.38
C ASP A 72 -7.12 -6.02 -18.91
N GLY A 73 -8.08 -5.67 -18.06
CA GLY A 73 -9.49 -5.55 -18.43
C GLY A 73 -10.37 -6.74 -18.04
N THR A 74 -9.82 -7.79 -17.42
CA THR A 74 -10.56 -9.01 -17.09
C THR A 74 -11.54 -8.81 -15.94
N LEU A 75 -11.12 -8.08 -14.88
CA LEU A 75 -11.95 -7.81 -13.70
C LEU A 75 -12.62 -6.44 -13.71
N LEU A 76 -11.95 -5.42 -14.23
CA LEU A 76 -12.51 -4.07 -14.41
C LEU A 76 -12.44 -3.70 -15.87
N SER A 77 -13.47 -3.02 -16.39
CA SER A 77 -13.47 -2.60 -17.79
C SER A 77 -12.37 -1.56 -18.05
N LYS A 78 -11.93 -1.43 -19.32
CA LYS A 78 -10.90 -0.46 -19.70
C LYS A 78 -11.33 0.98 -19.40
N GLU A 79 -12.62 1.28 -19.54
CA GLU A 79 -13.19 2.58 -19.19
C GLU A 79 -13.07 2.85 -17.68
N MET A 80 -13.29 1.83 -16.85
CA MET A 80 -13.10 1.95 -15.41
C MET A 80 -11.62 2.11 -15.03
N ILE A 81 -10.72 1.39 -15.68
CA ILE A 81 -9.27 1.54 -15.48
C ILE A 81 -8.83 2.96 -15.83
N GLN A 82 -9.32 3.50 -16.96
CA GLN A 82 -9.06 4.87 -17.36
C GLN A 82 -9.67 5.90 -16.39
N LYS A 83 -10.84 5.62 -15.82
CA LYS A 83 -11.45 6.48 -14.81
C LYS A 83 -10.62 6.55 -13.53
N ILE A 84 -9.99 5.45 -13.13
CA ILE A 84 -9.17 5.38 -11.91
C ILE A 84 -7.69 5.64 -12.17
N SER A 85 -7.29 6.07 -13.37
CA SER A 85 -5.87 6.22 -13.75
C SER A 85 -5.17 7.35 -13.01
N GLU A 86 -5.94 8.31 -12.48
CA GLU A 86 -5.44 9.46 -11.74
C GLU A 86 -6.13 9.60 -10.38
N PRO A 87 -5.45 10.17 -9.37
CA PRO A 87 -6.06 10.43 -8.06
C PRO A 87 -7.16 11.49 -8.14
N LEU A 88 -8.18 11.34 -7.31
CA LEU A 88 -9.20 12.38 -7.09
C LEU A 88 -8.66 13.56 -6.27
N PHE A 89 -7.76 13.26 -5.33
CA PHE A 89 -7.18 14.20 -4.38
C PHE A 89 -5.66 14.11 -4.49
N PRO A 90 -5.04 14.78 -5.48
CA PRO A 90 -3.59 14.76 -5.66
C PRO A 90 -2.89 15.64 -4.62
N ASN A 91 -1.86 15.09 -3.97
CA ASN A 91 -0.97 15.81 -3.05
C ASN A 91 -1.67 16.54 -1.90
N GLU A 92 -2.70 15.92 -1.33
CA GLU A 92 -3.41 16.45 -0.17
C GLU A 92 -2.80 15.96 1.13
N PHE A 93 -2.81 16.82 2.16
CA PHE A 93 -2.32 16.42 3.47
C PHE A 93 -3.32 15.51 4.18
N ASP A 94 -2.89 14.29 4.48
CA ASP A 94 -3.69 13.33 5.23
C ASP A 94 -3.47 13.51 6.73
N HIS A 95 -4.47 14.03 7.43
CA HIS A 95 -4.40 14.25 8.87
C HIS A 95 -4.41 12.96 9.72
N SER A 96 -4.76 11.81 9.14
CA SER A 96 -4.73 10.52 9.85
C SER A 96 -3.33 9.90 9.81
N ILE A 97 -2.64 10.01 8.69
CA ILE A 97 -1.31 9.45 8.47
C ILE A 97 -0.21 10.46 8.80
N GLY A 98 -0.48 11.75 8.65
CA GLY A 98 0.50 12.83 8.83
C GLY A 98 1.44 13.00 7.64
N GLU A 99 0.94 12.75 6.43
CA GLU A 99 1.73 12.79 5.19
C GLU A 99 0.92 13.39 4.03
N ILE A 100 1.62 14.03 3.09
CA ILE A 100 1.04 14.42 1.79
C ILE A 100 0.88 13.17 0.94
N LEU A 101 -0.36 12.86 0.54
CA LEU A 101 -0.69 11.65 -0.22
C LEU A 101 -1.60 11.99 -1.41
N SER A 102 -1.54 11.16 -2.44
CA SER A 102 -2.50 11.20 -3.54
C SER A 102 -3.47 10.03 -3.40
N LYS A 103 -4.78 10.30 -3.37
CA LYS A 103 -5.82 9.30 -3.09
C LYS A 103 -7.03 9.43 -4.00
N GLY A 104 -7.78 8.35 -4.17
CA GLY A 104 -9.03 8.33 -4.93
C GLY A 104 -9.55 6.92 -5.12
N TYR A 105 -10.87 6.76 -5.28
CA TYR A 105 -11.49 5.47 -5.66
C TYR A 105 -11.14 4.24 -4.77
N GLY A 106 -10.71 4.47 -3.52
CA GLY A 106 -10.24 3.40 -2.62
C GLY A 106 -8.76 3.04 -2.77
N PHE A 107 -8.02 3.72 -3.64
CA PHE A 107 -6.60 3.53 -3.89
C PHE A 107 -5.74 4.70 -3.38
N MET A 108 -4.46 4.39 -3.20
CA MET A 108 -3.38 5.36 -3.05
C MET A 108 -2.57 5.38 -4.34
N TYR A 109 -2.11 6.58 -4.69
CA TYR A 109 -1.42 6.88 -5.93
C TYR A 109 -0.01 7.38 -5.63
N THR A 110 0.97 6.83 -6.34
CA THR A 110 2.37 7.27 -6.25
C THR A 110 2.99 7.35 -7.63
N ARG A 111 3.97 8.23 -7.80
CA ARG A 111 4.71 8.31 -9.06
C ARG A 111 5.69 7.13 -9.17
N SER A 112 5.70 6.49 -10.32
CA SER A 112 6.71 5.49 -10.65
C SER A 112 8.08 6.16 -10.93
N PRO A 113 9.18 5.39 -11.03
CA PRO A 113 10.47 5.92 -11.49
C PRO A 113 10.44 6.54 -12.90
N THR A 114 9.42 6.25 -13.71
CA THR A 114 9.22 6.85 -15.04
C THR A 114 8.26 8.04 -15.02
N GLY A 115 7.68 8.36 -13.86
CA GLY A 115 6.74 9.46 -13.68
C GLY A 115 5.27 9.12 -13.94
N SER A 116 4.96 7.90 -14.40
CA SER A 116 3.58 7.42 -14.52
C SER A 116 2.90 7.25 -13.15
N TRP A 117 1.57 7.20 -13.15
CA TRP A 117 0.80 6.92 -11.94
C TRP A 117 0.77 5.41 -11.64
N GLN A 118 1.17 5.06 -10.42
CA GLN A 118 0.98 3.73 -9.87
C GLN A 118 -0.27 3.72 -8.98
N ILE A 119 -1.12 2.72 -9.16
CA ILE A 119 -2.40 2.56 -8.48
C ILE A 119 -2.30 1.36 -7.54
N GLY A 120 -2.67 1.53 -6.27
CA GLY A 120 -2.67 0.39 -5.35
C GLY A 120 -2.87 0.80 -3.91
N HIS A 121 -2.25 0.05 -3.00
CA HIS A 121 -2.36 0.31 -1.58
C HIS A 121 -1.11 -0.14 -0.82
N MET A 122 -0.81 0.56 0.26
CA MET A 122 0.21 0.17 1.24
C MET A 122 -0.46 -0.45 2.47
N GLY A 123 0.21 -1.38 3.12
CA GLY A 123 -0.17 -1.90 4.43
C GLY A 123 0.87 -1.57 5.47
N VAL A 124 0.40 -1.40 6.70
CA VAL A 124 1.28 -1.21 7.86
C VAL A 124 2.24 -2.41 7.98
N GLY A 125 3.50 -2.16 8.32
CA GLY A 125 4.55 -3.18 8.37
C GLY A 125 5.36 -3.32 7.07
N GLY A 126 5.03 -2.51 6.05
CA GLY A 126 5.82 -2.33 4.84
C GLY A 126 5.41 -3.19 3.65
N GLN A 127 4.23 -3.82 3.70
CA GLN A 127 3.65 -4.54 2.57
C GLN A 127 3.02 -3.57 1.57
N ILE A 128 3.16 -3.82 0.28
CA ILE A 128 2.71 -2.89 -0.78
C ILE A 128 2.29 -3.71 -2.00
N VAL A 129 1.18 -3.30 -2.63
CA VAL A 129 0.86 -3.73 -3.99
C VAL A 129 0.51 -2.51 -4.83
N ARG A 130 1.07 -2.45 -6.03
CA ARG A 130 0.78 -1.41 -7.02
C ARG A 130 0.78 -2.00 -8.42
N PHE A 131 -0.06 -1.45 -9.28
CA PHE A 131 0.01 -1.67 -10.72
C PHE A 131 0.18 -0.33 -11.45
N ASP A 132 0.81 -0.38 -12.61
CA ASP A 132 1.20 0.76 -13.43
C ASP A 132 0.80 0.45 -14.88
N PRO A 133 -0.41 0.89 -15.29
CA PRO A 133 -0.92 0.59 -16.63
C PRO A 133 -0.04 1.11 -17.76
N GLU A 134 0.67 2.22 -17.57
CA GLU A 134 1.53 2.82 -18.61
C GLU A 134 2.79 1.98 -18.87
N ASN A 135 3.30 1.30 -17.84
CA ASN A 135 4.49 0.45 -17.95
C ASN A 135 4.18 -1.04 -18.04
N ASP A 136 2.89 -1.42 -17.95
CA ASP A 136 2.43 -2.82 -17.90
C ASP A 136 3.11 -3.62 -16.78
N ILE A 137 3.09 -3.05 -15.56
CA ILE A 137 3.75 -3.63 -14.39
C ILE A 137 2.74 -3.81 -13.26
N VAL A 138 2.77 -4.98 -12.65
CA VAL A 138 2.26 -5.19 -11.30
C VAL A 138 3.41 -5.56 -10.38
N LEU A 139 3.58 -4.80 -9.29
CA LEU A 139 4.56 -5.10 -8.26
C LEU A 139 3.88 -5.31 -6.91
N CYS A 140 4.00 -6.53 -6.39
CA CYS A 140 3.50 -6.90 -5.07
C CYS A 140 4.64 -7.33 -4.16
N TYR A 141 4.69 -6.76 -2.97
CA TYR A 141 5.63 -7.08 -1.91
C TYR A 141 4.87 -7.34 -0.61
N LEU A 142 4.88 -8.60 -0.16
CA LEU A 142 4.37 -9.01 1.15
C LEU A 142 5.52 -9.51 2.02
N THR A 143 5.40 -9.31 3.32
CA THR A 143 6.42 -9.67 4.31
C THR A 143 5.76 -10.11 5.60
N ASN A 144 6.33 -11.10 6.29
CA ASN A 144 5.97 -11.47 7.65
C ASN A 144 6.81 -10.72 8.72
N ALA A 145 7.90 -10.08 8.31
CA ALA A 145 8.67 -9.18 9.15
C ALA A 145 8.09 -7.76 9.08
N PHE A 146 7.62 -7.26 10.22
CA PHE A 146 7.12 -5.90 10.38
C PHE A 146 8.27 -4.89 10.29
N LYS A 147 8.20 -3.97 9.33
CA LYS A 147 9.25 -2.96 9.10
C LYS A 147 8.77 -1.58 9.53
N ALA A 148 9.71 -0.78 10.05
CA ALA A 148 9.51 0.65 10.20
C ALA A 148 9.56 1.30 8.82
N GLY A 149 8.38 1.65 8.29
CA GLY A 149 8.23 2.24 6.96
C GLY A 149 6.81 2.04 6.44
N SER A 150 6.29 3.06 5.76
CA SER A 150 4.96 3.08 5.16
C SER A 150 5.05 3.72 3.77
N SER A 151 4.25 3.27 2.82
CA SER A 151 4.24 3.80 1.44
C SER A 151 5.64 3.86 0.80
N GLU A 152 5.99 5.01 0.23
CA GLU A 152 7.26 5.36 -0.39
C GLU A 152 8.44 5.36 0.58
N HIS A 153 8.23 5.11 1.87
CA HIS A 153 9.29 5.03 2.88
C HIS A 153 9.74 3.59 3.17
N VAL A 154 9.22 2.60 2.45
CA VAL A 154 9.63 1.19 2.60
C VAL A 154 10.88 0.93 1.77
N PHE A 155 12.05 0.98 2.41
CA PHE A 155 13.36 0.83 1.76
C PHE A 155 13.49 -0.45 0.89
N THR A 156 13.00 -1.59 1.39
CA THR A 156 13.10 -2.87 0.66
C THR A 156 12.24 -2.88 -0.60
N TYR A 157 11.02 -2.34 -0.52
CA TYR A 157 10.14 -2.20 -1.68
C TYR A 157 10.74 -1.25 -2.72
N ASN A 158 11.26 -0.10 -2.28
CA ASN A 158 11.83 0.89 -3.19
C ASN A 158 13.03 0.35 -3.99
N ARG A 159 13.89 -0.47 -3.35
CA ARG A 159 15.00 -1.14 -4.03
C ARG A 159 14.50 -2.13 -5.09
N LEU A 160 13.47 -2.90 -4.76
CA LEU A 160 12.85 -3.83 -5.70
C LEU A 160 12.22 -3.08 -6.88
N GLN A 161 11.40 -2.07 -6.60
CA GLN A 161 10.78 -1.22 -7.61
C GLN A 161 11.81 -0.63 -8.56
N LYS A 162 12.83 0.07 -8.02
CA LYS A 162 13.88 0.67 -8.84
C LYS A 162 14.51 -0.36 -9.78
N LYS A 163 14.84 -1.54 -9.26
CA LYS A 163 15.50 -2.58 -10.07
C LYS A 163 14.58 -3.15 -11.15
N VAL A 164 13.30 -3.33 -10.87
CA VAL A 164 12.30 -3.79 -11.85
C VAL A 164 12.16 -2.78 -13.00
N TYR A 165 12.02 -1.49 -12.68
CA TYR A 165 11.93 -0.44 -13.69
C TYR A 165 13.22 -0.29 -14.50
N ASP A 166 14.40 -0.44 -13.87
CA ASP A 166 15.68 -0.44 -14.58
C ASP A 166 15.76 -1.58 -15.62
N ILE A 167 15.29 -2.79 -15.27
CA ILE A 167 15.25 -3.94 -16.18
C ILE A 167 14.34 -3.66 -17.38
N ILE A 168 13.15 -3.11 -17.13
CA ILE A 168 12.15 -2.83 -18.17
C ILE A 168 12.64 -1.73 -19.11
N ARG A 169 13.25 -0.66 -18.57
CA ARG A 169 13.86 0.39 -19.38
C ARG A 169 14.95 -0.18 -20.29
N ASN A 170 15.82 -1.03 -19.76
CA ASN A 170 16.91 -1.61 -20.55
C ASN A 170 16.36 -2.52 -21.66
N LYS A 171 15.29 -3.28 -21.41
CA LYS A 171 14.63 -4.10 -22.43
C LYS A 171 14.07 -3.25 -23.59
N LYS A 172 13.41 -2.12 -23.27
CA LYS A 172 12.90 -1.16 -24.27
C LYS A 172 14.00 -0.50 -25.12
N MET A 173 15.25 -0.45 -24.64
CA MET A 173 16.38 0.12 -25.40
C MET A 173 17.06 -0.91 -26.33
N THR A 174 16.83 -2.20 -26.11
CA THR A 174 17.40 -3.29 -26.92
C THR A 174 16.46 -3.81 -28.01
N GLU A 175 15.19 -3.38 -27.99
CA GLU A 175 14.18 -3.61 -29.02
C GLU A 175 14.21 -2.45 -30.04
#